data_AF-A0A809R9C4-F1
#
_entry.id   AF-A0A809R9C4-F1
#
_cell.length_a   1.000
_cell.length_b   1.000
_cell.length_c   1.000
_cell.angle_alpha   90.00
_cell.angle_beta   90.00
_cell.angle_gamma   90.00
#
_symmetry.space_group_name_H-M   'P 1'
#
loop_
_entity.id
_entity.type
_entity.pdbx_description
1 polymer ?
#
loop_
_entity_poly.entity_id
_entity_poly.type
_entity_poly.pdbx_seq_one_letter_code
_entity_poly.pdbx_strand_id
1 'polypeptide(L)'
;MMNPLTDNLGLALQAAPTVAKLKKTTSDLEGVFVKDLISVMRRSIPKTGFGQGYGTEIYDDLFNQAIADSVAKRGTFGFGSMLFRQLAPSAFAQEVQRLAQEATASKTSPSTSDPLNLTPKDNS
;
A
#
# COMPACT_ATOMS: atom_id res chain seq x y z
N MET A 1 13.69 33.01 -8.07
CA MET A 1 12.53 32.50 -8.82
C MET A 1 12.70 30.99 -8.90
N MET A 2 11.92 30.22 -8.13
CA MET A 2 12.04 28.76 -8.04
C MET A 2 11.41 28.13 -9.29
N ASN A 3 12.10 27.16 -9.90
CA ASN A 3 11.74 26.59 -11.19
C ASN A 3 10.61 25.56 -10.99
N PRO A 4 9.49 25.57 -11.75
CA PRO A 4 8.41 24.58 -11.58
C PRO A 4 8.86 23.14 -11.84
N LEU A 5 10.01 22.96 -12.51
CA LEU A 5 10.61 21.64 -12.73
C LEU A 5 11.14 20.98 -11.43
N THR A 6 11.58 21.77 -10.43
CA THR A 6 12.08 21.21 -9.17
C THR A 6 10.96 20.76 -8.23
N ASP A 7 9.81 21.44 -8.27
CA ASP A 7 8.66 21.10 -7.41
C ASP A 7 7.99 19.79 -7.86
N ASN A 8 7.89 19.57 -9.17
CA ASN A 8 7.32 18.33 -9.73
C ASN A 8 8.21 17.10 -9.47
N LEU A 9 9.53 17.27 -9.50
CA LEU A 9 10.50 16.21 -9.18
C LEU A 9 10.47 15.83 -7.69
N GLY A 10 10.28 16.82 -6.80
CA GLY A 10 10.14 16.59 -5.36
C GLY A 10 8.90 15.77 -5.01
N LEU A 11 7.74 16.11 -5.60
CA LEU A 11 6.50 15.36 -5.41
C LEU A 11 6.60 13.92 -5.95
N ALA A 12 7.21 13.73 -7.12
CA ALA A 12 7.44 12.40 -7.68
C ALA A 12 8.32 11.53 -6.76
N LEU A 13 9.36 12.11 -6.16
CA LEU A 13 10.22 11.43 -5.20
C LEU A 13 9.45 11.01 -3.93
N GLN A 14 8.51 11.85 -3.49
CA GLN A 14 7.70 11.61 -2.31
C GLN A 14 6.59 10.57 -2.53
N ALA A 15 6.18 10.34 -3.78
CA ALA A 15 5.27 9.24 -4.15
C ALA A 15 5.98 7.88 -4.31
N ALA A 16 7.33 7.84 -4.39
CA ALA A 16 8.10 6.61 -4.58
C ALA A 16 7.90 5.54 -3.48
N PRO A 17 7.83 5.90 -2.17
CA PRO A 17 7.55 4.93 -1.11
C PRO A 17 6.20 4.21 -1.26
N THR A 18 5.18 4.91 -1.75
CA THR A 18 3.84 4.35 -1.99
C THR A 18 3.88 3.27 -3.07
N VAL A 19 4.60 3.52 -4.17
CA VAL A 19 4.81 2.53 -5.23
C VAL A 19 5.61 1.33 -4.72
N ALA A 20 6.65 1.56 -3.90
CA ALA A 20 7.42 0.47 -3.29
C ALA A 20 6.57 -0.40 -2.35
N LYS A 21 5.69 0.21 -1.55
CA LYS A 21 4.74 -0.49 -0.68
C LYS A 21 3.75 -1.31 -1.51
N LEU A 22 3.22 -0.76 -2.59
CA LEU A 22 2.30 -1.47 -3.49
C LEU A 22 2.96 -2.71 -4.10
N LYS A 23 4.24 -2.62 -4.50
CA LYS A 23 5.00 -3.78 -4.98
C LYS A 23 5.11 -4.88 -3.93
N LYS A 24 5.37 -4.52 -2.67
CA LYS A 24 5.44 -5.49 -1.58
C LYS A 24 4.08 -6.15 -1.35
N THR A 25 3.01 -5.37 -1.24
CA THR A 25 1.65 -5.89 -0.98
C THR A 25 1.17 -6.82 -2.09
N THR A 26 1.44 -6.49 -3.36
CA THR A 26 1.09 -7.36 -4.49
C THR A 26 1.88 -8.67 -4.52
N SER A 27 3.14 -8.65 -4.07
CA SER A 27 3.97 -9.86 -3.86
C SER A 27 3.45 -10.72 -2.71
N ASP A 28 3.06 -10.10 -1.60
CA ASP A 28 2.53 -10.81 -0.43
C ASP A 28 1.17 -11.47 -0.76
N LEU A 29 0.33 -10.79 -1.56
CA LEU A 29 -0.94 -11.34 -2.05
C LEU A 29 -0.74 -12.58 -2.93
N GLU A 30 0.29 -12.59 -3.78
CA GLU A 30 0.65 -13.79 -4.55
C GLU A 30 0.96 -14.99 -3.63
N GLY A 31 1.68 -14.76 -2.52
CA GLY A 31 1.96 -15.79 -1.52
C GLY A 31 0.68 -16.37 -0.89
N VAL A 32 -0.25 -15.50 -0.49
CA VAL A 32 -1.55 -15.92 0.07
C VAL A 32 -2.37 -16.70 -0.95
N PHE A 33 -2.44 -16.22 -2.19
CA PHE A 33 -3.18 -16.91 -3.25
C PHE A 33 -2.63 -18.31 -3.52
N VAL A 34 -1.31 -18.49 -3.52
CA VAL A 34 -0.70 -19.82 -3.71
C VAL A 34 -0.97 -20.73 -2.52
N LYS A 35 -0.97 -20.20 -1.29
CA LYS A 35 -1.38 -20.94 -0.09
C LYS A 35 -2.79 -21.52 -0.27
N ASP A 36 -3.73 -20.70 -0.74
CA ASP A 36 -5.11 -21.10 -0.97
C ASP A 36 -5.21 -22.11 -2.11
N LEU A 37 -4.47 -21.91 -3.20
CA LEU A 37 -4.41 -22.85 -4.33
C LEU A 37 -3.97 -24.24 -3.87
N ILE A 38 -2.89 -24.33 -3.10
CA ILE A 38 -2.37 -25.61 -2.58
C ILE A 38 -3.37 -26.24 -1.61
N SER A 39 -4.03 -25.43 -0.77
CA SER A 39 -5.08 -25.90 0.13
C SER A 39 -6.24 -26.55 -0.63
N VAL A 40 -6.71 -25.91 -1.72
CA VAL A 40 -7.76 -26.44 -2.58
C VAL A 40 -7.30 -27.71 -3.31
N MET A 41 -6.07 -27.73 -3.84
CA MET A 41 -5.49 -28.92 -4.46
C MET A 41 -5.38 -30.11 -3.50
N ARG A 42 -5.12 -29.86 -2.21
CA ARG A 42 -5.07 -30.96 -1.22
C ARG A 42 -6.46 -31.43 -0.82
N ARG A 43 -7.44 -30.53 -0.75
CA ARG A 43 -8.85 -30.87 -0.47
C ARG A 43 -9.45 -31.77 -1.55
N SER A 44 -8.96 -31.72 -2.79
CA SER A 44 -9.44 -32.59 -3.87
C SER A 44 -8.87 -34.02 -3.81
N ILE A 45 -7.87 -34.29 -2.96
CA ILE A 45 -7.32 -35.64 -2.75
C ILE A 45 -8.23 -36.40 -1.78
N PRO A 46 -8.79 -37.57 -2.17
CA PRO A 46 -9.65 -38.36 -1.29
C PRO A 46 -8.89 -38.75 -0.02
N LYS A 47 -9.47 -38.45 1.14
CA LYS A 47 -8.84 -38.82 2.41
C LYS A 47 -9.04 -40.32 2.66
N THR A 48 -8.07 -41.14 2.28
CA THR A 48 -8.00 -42.54 2.70
C THR A 48 -7.69 -42.59 4.21
N GLY A 49 -8.23 -43.56 4.96
CA GLY A 49 -8.22 -43.59 6.44
C GLY A 49 -6.86 -43.61 7.16
N PHE A 50 -5.74 -43.50 6.43
CA PHE A 50 -4.38 -43.40 6.95
C PHE A 50 -3.90 -41.95 6.89
N GLY A 51 -3.53 -41.35 8.03
CA GLY A 51 -2.88 -40.02 8.07
C GLY A 51 -3.76 -38.83 8.47
N GLN A 52 -4.99 -39.05 8.95
CA GLN A 52 -5.81 -37.97 9.53
C GLN A 52 -5.58 -37.87 11.03
N GLY A 53 -4.76 -36.91 11.45
CA GLY A 53 -4.56 -36.57 12.86
C GLY A 53 -4.10 -35.12 13.01
N TYR A 54 -4.18 -34.57 14.23
CA TYR A 54 -3.78 -33.20 14.55
C TYR A 54 -2.35 -32.85 14.09
N GLY A 55 -1.42 -33.82 14.12
CA GLY A 55 -0.06 -33.61 13.64
C GLY A 55 0.05 -33.35 12.15
N THR A 56 -0.82 -33.97 11.34
CA THR A 56 -0.85 -33.77 9.88
C THR A 56 -1.32 -32.36 9.55
N GLU A 57 -2.33 -31.84 10.25
CA GLU A 57 -2.87 -30.49 10.02
C GLU A 57 -1.85 -29.38 10.36
N ILE A 58 -1.11 -29.53 11.45
CA ILE A 58 -0.03 -28.59 11.79
C ILE A 58 1.12 -28.64 10.78
N TYR A 59 1.53 -29.85 10.36
CA TYR A 59 2.55 -30.00 9.32
C TYR A 59 2.11 -29.34 8.01
N ASP A 60 0.87 -29.59 7.63
CA ASP A 60 0.23 -29.08 6.45
C ASP A 60 0.19 -27.54 6.42
N ASP A 61 -0.14 -26.91 7.55
CA ASP A 61 -0.14 -25.46 7.68
C ASP A 61 1.26 -24.87 7.60
N LEU A 62 2.24 -25.49 8.27
CA LEU A 62 3.65 -25.10 8.19
C LEU A 62 4.20 -25.23 6.77
N PHE A 63 3.87 -26.32 6.09
CA PHE A 63 4.26 -26.58 4.70
C PHE A 63 3.67 -25.52 3.76
N ASN A 64 2.36 -25.28 3.86
CA ASN A 64 1.67 -24.28 3.05
C ASN A 64 2.24 -22.87 3.30
N GLN A 65 2.55 -22.53 4.55
CA GLN A 65 3.17 -21.25 4.91
C GLN A 65 4.57 -21.11 4.32
N ALA A 66 5.41 -22.15 4.40
CA ALA A 66 6.76 -22.13 3.83
C ALA A 66 6.75 -21.91 2.31
N ILE A 67 5.79 -22.52 1.60
CA ILE A 67 5.62 -22.28 0.17
C ILE A 67 5.14 -20.85 -0.09
N ALA A 68 4.15 -20.36 0.65
CA ALA A 68 3.65 -18.98 0.52
C ALA A 68 4.79 -17.95 0.66
N ASP A 69 5.63 -18.11 1.67
CA ASP A 69 6.77 -17.23 1.93
C ASP A 69 7.84 -17.33 0.82
N SER A 70 8.10 -18.54 0.31
CA SER A 70 9.02 -18.77 -0.80
C SER A 70 8.54 -18.10 -2.08
N VAL A 71 7.24 -18.21 -2.38
CA VAL A 71 6.60 -17.56 -3.53
C VAL A 71 6.62 -16.05 -3.39
N ALA A 72 6.22 -15.51 -2.24
CA ALA A 72 6.21 -14.06 -2.01
C ALA A 72 7.61 -13.44 -2.16
N LYS A 73 8.67 -14.18 -1.84
CA LYS A 73 10.08 -13.73 -2.00
C LYS A 73 10.59 -13.87 -3.43
N ARG A 74 10.22 -14.95 -4.13
CA ARG A 74 10.77 -15.29 -5.46
C ARG A 74 9.92 -14.77 -6.62
N GLY A 75 8.63 -14.50 -6.41
CA GLY A 75 7.69 -14.12 -7.47
C GLY A 75 7.47 -15.24 -8.49
N THR A 76 7.38 -16.50 -8.03
CA THR A 76 7.42 -17.70 -8.89
C THR A 76 6.32 -17.75 -9.95
N PHE A 77 5.12 -17.25 -9.65
CA PHE A 77 3.97 -17.33 -10.56
C PHE A 77 3.76 -16.06 -11.40
N GLY A 78 4.45 -14.97 -11.08
CA GLY A 78 4.38 -13.70 -11.81
C GLY A 78 3.06 -12.93 -11.65
N PHE A 79 2.10 -13.42 -10.87
CA PHE A 79 0.78 -12.79 -10.72
C PHE A 79 0.87 -11.49 -9.93
N GLY A 80 1.65 -11.48 -8.83
CA GLY A 80 1.88 -10.26 -8.05
C GLY A 80 2.53 -9.16 -8.89
N SER A 81 3.48 -9.55 -9.77
CA SER A 81 4.11 -8.63 -10.72
C SER A 81 3.13 -8.09 -11.77
N MET A 82 2.23 -8.93 -12.27
CA MET A 82 1.18 -8.51 -13.21
C MET A 82 0.25 -7.48 -12.56
N LEU A 83 -0.25 -7.75 -11.35
CA LEU A 83 -1.09 -6.83 -10.60
C LEU A 83 -0.37 -5.50 -10.32
N PHE A 84 0.89 -5.56 -9.88
CA PHE A 84 1.69 -4.37 -9.68
C PHE A 84 1.77 -3.52 -10.95
N ARG A 85 2.02 -4.16 -12.10
CA ARG A 85 2.17 -3.46 -13.39
C ARG A 85 0.88 -2.77 -13.85
N GLN A 86 -0.28 -3.32 -13.47
CA GLN A 86 -1.59 -2.75 -13.76
C GLN A 86 -1.95 -1.61 -12.79
N LEU A 87 -1.65 -1.75 -11.50
CA LEU A 87 -2.08 -0.79 -10.47
C LEU A 87 -1.08 0.35 -10.24
N ALA A 88 0.22 0.13 -10.45
CA ALA A 88 1.27 1.10 -10.14
C ALA A 88 1.08 2.47 -10.84
N PRO A 89 0.71 2.54 -12.14
CA PRO A 89 0.51 3.83 -12.80
C PRO A 89 -0.62 4.66 -12.15
N SER A 90 -1.74 4.01 -11.82
CA SER A 90 -2.89 4.67 -11.18
C SER A 90 -2.55 5.09 -9.75
N ALA A 91 -1.91 4.22 -8.97
CA ALA A 91 -1.54 4.51 -7.58
C ALA A 91 -0.53 5.66 -7.49
N PHE A 92 0.45 5.70 -8.40
CA PHE A 92 1.41 6.80 -8.47
C PHE A 92 0.73 8.13 -8.81
N ALA A 93 -0.14 8.15 -9.82
CA ALA A 93 -0.87 9.35 -10.22
C ALA A 93 -1.75 9.89 -9.09
N GLN A 94 -2.45 9.01 -8.37
CA GLN A 94 -3.28 9.38 -7.22
C GLN A 94 -2.45 9.98 -6.08
N GLU A 95 -1.30 9.40 -5.78
CA GLU A 95 -0.45 9.90 -4.69
C GLU A 95 0.17 11.26 -5.01
N VAL A 96 0.62 11.47 -6.24
CA VAL A 96 1.11 12.78 -6.70
C VAL A 96 0.00 13.84 -6.63
N GLN A 97 -1.23 13.47 -7.00
CA GLN A 97 -2.39 14.37 -6.90
C GLN A 97 -2.73 14.70 -5.44
N ARG A 98 -2.69 13.72 -4.53
CA ARG A 98 -2.93 13.92 -3.09
C ARG A 98 -1.92 14.89 -2.49
N LEU A 99 -0.63 14.67 -2.77
CA LEU A 99 0.46 15.53 -2.29
C LEU A 99 0.35 16.96 -2.85
N ALA A 100 -0.05 17.11 -4.11
CA ALA A 100 -0.31 18.43 -4.70
C ALA A 100 -1.49 19.15 -4.03
N GLN A 101 -2.58 18.43 -3.71
CA GLN A 101 -3.74 18.98 -3.01
C GLN A 101 -3.37 19.44 -1.60
N GLU A 102 -2.59 18.67 -0.85
CA GLU A 102 -2.11 19.03 0.50
C GLU A 102 -1.20 20.27 0.50
N ALA A 103 -0.31 20.38 -0.50
CA ALA A 103 0.55 21.55 -0.67
C ALA A 103 -0.25 22.84 -1.00
N THR A 104 -1.39 22.71 -1.68
CA THR A 104 -2.28 23.85 -1.96
C THR A 104 -3.20 24.20 -0.78
N ALA A 105 -3.69 23.22 -0.04
CA ALA A 105 -4.55 23.43 1.13
C ALA A 105 -3.82 24.13 2.30
N SER A 106 -2.52 23.88 2.45
CA SER A 106 -1.68 24.57 3.45
C SER A 106 -1.51 26.08 3.21
N LYS A 107 -1.82 26.59 2.01
CA LYS A 107 -1.67 28.03 1.67
C LYS A 107 -2.94 28.85 1.84
N THR A 108 -4.06 28.24 2.21
CA THR A 108 -5.35 28.89 2.49
C THR A 108 -5.72 28.73 3.97
N SER A 109 -4.89 29.28 4.86
CA SER A 109 -5.38 29.74 6.17
C SER A 109 -5.53 31.26 6.06
N PRO A 110 -6.76 31.83 6.11
CA PRO A 110 -6.93 33.27 6.19
C PRO A 110 -6.61 33.70 7.62
N SER A 111 -5.37 34.11 7.87
CA SER A 111 -5.08 35.03 8.96
C SER A 111 -5.24 36.44 8.43
N THR A 112 -6.32 37.14 8.79
CA THR A 112 -6.38 38.59 9.10
C THR A 112 -7.81 38.98 9.47
N SER A 113 -8.09 39.08 10.77
CA SER A 113 -8.93 40.15 11.30
C SER A 113 -8.45 40.48 12.71
N ASP A 114 -7.30 41.14 12.78
CA ASP A 114 -7.04 42.18 13.78
C ASP A 114 -5.83 42.98 13.28
N PRO A 115 -6.04 44.27 12.97
CA PRO A 115 -5.62 45.24 13.97
C PRO A 115 -6.56 46.46 14.03
N LEU A 116 -6.97 46.86 15.23
CA LEU A 116 -6.92 48.24 15.73
C LEU A 116 -7.51 48.26 17.16
N ASN A 117 -6.66 47.99 18.16
CA ASN A 117 -6.89 48.53 19.49
C ASN A 117 -6.65 50.05 19.42
N LEU A 118 -7.71 50.83 19.58
CA LEU A 118 -7.69 52.20 20.10
C LEU A 118 -9.07 52.45 20.73
N THR A 119 -9.22 52.07 22.00
CA THR A 119 -10.06 52.90 22.87
C THR A 119 -9.26 54.15 23.22
N PRO A 120 -9.88 55.34 23.14
CA PRO A 120 -9.92 56.16 24.34
C PRO A 120 -11.31 56.77 24.61
N LYS A 121 -11.58 56.92 25.90
CA LYS A 121 -12.71 57.60 26.57
C LYS A 121 -13.05 58.97 25.98
N ASP A 122 -14.34 59.37 25.97
CA ASP A 122 -14.92 60.35 26.92
C ASP A 122 -16.36 60.79 26.54
N ASN A 123 -17.23 60.76 27.55
CA ASN A 123 -18.37 61.63 27.88
C ASN A 123 -19.09 62.50 26.80
N SER A 124 -20.40 62.29 26.63
CA SER A 124 -21.48 63.31 26.71
C SER A 124 -22.85 62.65 26.86
#